data_AF-A0A2A4YRF7-F1
#
_entry.id   AF-A0A2A4YRF7-F1
#
_cell.length_a   1.000
_cell.length_b   1.000
_cell.length_c   1.000
_cell.angle_alpha   90.00
_cell.angle_beta   90.00
_cell.angle_gamma   90.00
#
_symmetry.space_group_name_H-M   'P 1'
#
loop_
_entity.id
_entity.type
_entity.pdbx_description
1 polymer ?
#
loop_
_entity_poly.entity_id
_entity_poly.type
_entity_poly.pdbx_seq_one_letter_code
_entity_poly.pdbx_strand_id
1 'polypeptide(L)'
;MIKRKLYKCLISLLLIVFSNHVNAQLLDSIAIDTVPTYTLQKALKQDPLKVYKLSLKKMKLSEIPPEVLQFKNLQVLDLKKNKFKTFPKELSNFIYLQELDISVNKIEIITKELGTLIHLKRFIANSNKIVTLPKEIKNLKKLEFIDIWGNDIGSLPYEIKELKDNLKEIDMRVILMSKAEHQKIKDLLPNTKIRFSKSCNCAF
;
A
#
# COMPACT_ATOMS: atom_id res chain seq x y z
N MET A 1 -27.13 30.23 -63.51
CA MET A 1 -26.49 31.36 -62.79
C MET A 1 -26.95 31.33 -61.34
N ILE A 2 -26.00 31.36 -60.38
CA ILE A 2 -26.16 31.70 -58.94
C ILE A 2 -26.82 30.60 -58.07
N LYS A 3 -26.12 29.66 -57.40
CA LYS A 3 -25.24 29.66 -56.19
C LYS A 3 -25.88 30.06 -54.84
N ARG A 4 -25.86 29.08 -53.89
CA ARG A 4 -25.75 29.17 -52.40
C ARG A 4 -27.02 29.66 -51.66
N LYS A 5 -27.55 29.04 -50.59
CA LYS A 5 -26.92 28.37 -49.42
C LYS A 5 -27.84 27.27 -48.89
N LEU A 6 -27.40 26.01 -48.93
CA LEU A 6 -27.77 25.02 -47.93
C LEU A 6 -26.82 25.17 -46.74
N TYR A 7 -27.21 24.63 -45.58
CA TYR A 7 -26.49 24.51 -44.31
C TYR A 7 -26.59 25.70 -43.34
N LYS A 8 -27.45 25.53 -42.33
CA LYS A 8 -27.08 25.53 -40.89
C LYS A 8 -28.33 25.22 -40.04
N CYS A 9 -28.78 23.98 -40.08
CA CYS A 9 -29.45 23.39 -38.93
C CYS A 9 -28.50 22.30 -38.44
N LEU A 10 -27.47 22.72 -37.69
CA LEU A 10 -26.60 21.82 -36.95
C LEU A 10 -27.43 21.30 -35.77
N ILE A 11 -28.27 20.29 -36.01
CA ILE A 11 -28.65 19.40 -34.92
C ILE A 11 -27.38 18.62 -34.63
N SER A 12 -26.59 19.13 -33.69
CA SER A 12 -25.48 18.40 -33.10
C SER A 12 -26.10 17.16 -32.45
N LEU A 13 -26.10 16.06 -33.18
CA LEU A 13 -26.30 14.73 -32.63
C LEU A 13 -25.07 14.44 -31.78
N LEU A 14 -25.06 15.02 -30.57
CA LEU A 14 -24.19 14.60 -29.49
C LEU A 14 -24.70 13.21 -29.11
N LEU A 15 -24.23 12.21 -29.85
CA LEU A 15 -24.06 10.88 -29.31
C LEU A 15 -23.09 11.06 -28.15
N ILE A 16 -23.64 11.39 -26.98
CA ILE A 16 -23.04 11.06 -25.70
C ILE A 16 -23.05 9.53 -25.70
N VAL A 17 -22.04 8.95 -26.35
CA VAL A 17 -21.52 7.68 -25.90
C VAL A 17 -21.15 8.00 -24.47
N PHE A 18 -21.99 7.56 -23.52
CA PHE A 18 -21.57 7.39 -22.15
C PHE A 18 -20.42 6.39 -22.23
N SER A 19 -19.22 6.91 -22.48
CA SER A 19 -18.01 6.20 -22.17
C SER A 19 -18.11 6.01 -20.67
N ASN A 20 -18.48 4.80 -20.26
CA ASN A 20 -18.26 4.31 -18.91
C ASN A 20 -16.74 4.20 -18.71
N HIS A 21 -16.02 5.32 -18.83
CA HIS A 21 -14.73 5.49 -18.21
C HIS A 21 -15.05 5.55 -16.72
N VAL A 22 -15.02 4.38 -16.09
CA VAL A 22 -14.85 4.31 -14.64
C VAL A 22 -13.47 4.94 -14.39
N ASN A 23 -13.46 6.26 -14.18
CA ASN A 23 -12.32 6.97 -13.67
C ASN A 23 -11.88 6.28 -12.38
N ALA A 24 -10.56 6.21 -12.17
CA ALA A 24 -9.97 5.62 -10.98
C ALA A 24 -10.64 6.21 -9.72
N GLN A 25 -11.49 5.41 -9.06
CA GLN A 25 -12.21 5.79 -7.87
C GLN A 25 -11.60 5.05 -6.69
N LEU A 26 -11.04 5.80 -5.74
CA LEU A 26 -10.70 5.26 -4.43
C LEU A 26 -12.01 4.84 -3.76
N LEU A 27 -12.14 3.54 -3.47
CA LEU A 27 -13.35 3.01 -2.85
C LEU A 27 -13.32 3.33 -1.35
N ASP A 28 -14.47 3.67 -0.77
CA ASP A 28 -14.58 3.73 0.69
C ASP A 28 -14.48 2.32 1.31
N SER A 29 -14.47 2.25 2.64
CA SER A 29 -14.35 0.96 3.35
C SER A 29 -15.50 -0.01 3.07
N ILE A 30 -16.71 0.50 2.82
CA ILE A 30 -17.88 -0.36 2.57
C ILE A 30 -17.78 -0.93 1.15
N ALA A 31 -17.54 -0.06 0.16
CA ALA A 31 -17.39 -0.45 -1.22
C ALA A 31 -16.20 -1.40 -1.41
N ILE A 32 -15.05 -1.13 -0.78
CA ILE A 32 -13.89 -2.03 -0.89
C ILE A 32 -14.20 -3.40 -0.31
N ASP A 33 -14.97 -3.53 0.77
CA ASP A 33 -15.28 -4.85 1.34
C ASP A 33 -16.15 -5.72 0.42
N THR A 34 -17.01 -5.09 -0.39
CA THR A 34 -17.89 -5.80 -1.34
C THR A 34 -17.18 -6.33 -2.59
N VAL A 35 -16.03 -5.75 -2.98
CA VAL A 35 -15.35 -6.18 -4.21
C VAL A 35 -14.56 -7.49 -4.00
N PRO A 36 -14.55 -8.39 -5.00
CA PRO A 36 -13.89 -9.69 -4.90
C PRO A 36 -12.37 -9.57 -4.93
N THR A 37 -11.70 -10.48 -4.23
CA THR A 37 -10.25 -10.68 -4.33
C THR A 37 -9.94 -11.68 -5.44
N TYR A 38 -9.11 -11.26 -6.40
CA TYR A 38 -8.69 -12.11 -7.51
C TYR A 38 -7.33 -12.77 -7.25
N THR A 39 -7.13 -13.97 -7.79
CA THR A 39 -5.79 -14.49 -8.09
C THR A 39 -5.30 -13.88 -9.40
N LEU A 40 -3.99 -13.92 -9.68
CA LEU A 40 -3.46 -13.39 -10.95
C LEU A 40 -4.16 -13.99 -12.18
N GLN A 41 -4.31 -15.30 -12.23
CA GLN A 41 -4.96 -15.99 -13.36
C GLN A 41 -6.41 -15.52 -13.59
N LYS A 42 -7.15 -15.22 -12.52
CA LYS A 42 -8.54 -14.73 -12.63
C LYS A 42 -8.57 -13.25 -13.01
N ALA A 43 -7.66 -12.44 -12.44
CA ALA A 43 -7.55 -11.02 -12.70
C ALA A 43 -7.23 -10.73 -14.17
N LEU A 44 -6.35 -11.53 -14.79
CA LEU A 44 -5.98 -11.40 -16.21
C LEU A 44 -7.15 -11.66 -17.18
N LYS A 45 -8.28 -12.20 -16.69
CA LYS A 45 -9.51 -12.41 -17.47
C LYS A 45 -10.54 -11.30 -17.23
N GLN A 46 -10.25 -10.33 -16.38
CA GLN A 46 -11.14 -9.21 -16.07
C GLN A 46 -10.71 -7.96 -16.84
N ASP A 47 -11.61 -6.98 -16.88
CA ASP A 47 -11.24 -5.60 -17.19
C ASP A 47 -10.20 -5.12 -16.16
N PRO A 48 -8.98 -4.74 -16.56
CA PRO A 48 -7.93 -4.28 -15.65
C PRO A 48 -8.33 -3.12 -14.76
N LEU A 49 -9.25 -2.26 -15.20
CA LEU A 49 -9.74 -1.12 -14.45
C LEU A 49 -10.75 -1.52 -13.36
N LYS A 50 -11.26 -2.76 -13.37
CA LYS A 50 -12.21 -3.29 -12.38
C LYS A 50 -11.56 -4.24 -11.38
N VAL A 51 -10.23 -4.40 -11.41
CA VAL A 51 -9.48 -5.21 -10.45
C VAL A 51 -8.98 -4.31 -9.31
N TYR A 52 -9.64 -4.41 -8.17
CA TYR A 52 -9.33 -3.62 -6.96
C TYR A 52 -8.56 -4.42 -5.90
N LYS A 53 -8.70 -5.74 -5.86
CA LYS A 53 -8.05 -6.63 -4.89
C LYS A 53 -7.33 -7.78 -5.60
N LEU A 54 -6.04 -7.95 -5.33
CA LEU A 54 -5.23 -9.01 -5.92
C LEU A 54 -4.43 -9.74 -4.83
N SER A 55 -4.51 -11.07 -4.85
CA SER A 55 -3.63 -11.93 -4.04
C SER A 55 -2.64 -12.67 -4.95
N LEU A 56 -1.36 -12.45 -4.65
CA LEU A 56 -0.19 -13.14 -5.21
C LEU A 56 0.52 -13.99 -4.15
N LYS A 57 -0.22 -14.40 -3.13
CA LYS A 57 0.29 -15.13 -1.97
C LYS A 57 0.86 -16.49 -2.36
N LYS A 58 1.98 -16.88 -1.75
CA LYS A 58 2.63 -18.20 -1.93
C LYS A 58 2.99 -18.53 -3.40
N MET A 59 3.35 -17.52 -4.20
CA MET A 59 3.72 -17.70 -5.60
C MET A 59 5.23 -17.86 -5.83
N LYS A 60 6.04 -17.87 -4.76
CA LYS A 60 7.51 -17.94 -4.81
C LYS A 60 8.15 -16.75 -5.55
N LEU A 61 7.46 -15.61 -5.62
CA LEU A 61 7.89 -14.41 -6.34
C LEU A 61 9.10 -13.77 -5.69
N SER A 62 10.05 -13.31 -6.51
CA SER A 62 11.14 -12.42 -6.10
C SER A 62 10.98 -10.99 -6.62
N GLU A 63 10.07 -10.79 -7.57
CA GLU A 63 9.71 -9.52 -8.21
C GLU A 63 8.20 -9.50 -8.52
N ILE A 64 7.65 -8.32 -8.78
CA ILE A 64 6.26 -8.17 -9.21
C ILE A 64 6.17 -8.55 -10.69
N PRO A 65 5.34 -9.54 -11.10
CA PRO A 65 5.18 -9.88 -12.50
C PRO A 65 4.73 -8.66 -13.32
N PRO A 66 5.30 -8.39 -14.51
CA PRO A 66 4.97 -7.22 -15.33
C PRO A 66 3.46 -7.10 -15.63
N GLU A 67 2.76 -8.22 -15.76
CA GLU A 67 1.33 -8.26 -16.03
C GLU A 67 0.50 -7.66 -14.88
N VAL A 68 1.02 -7.59 -13.66
CA VAL A 68 0.33 -6.96 -12.53
C VAL A 68 0.24 -5.44 -12.70
N LEU A 69 1.17 -4.85 -13.46
CA LEU A 69 1.25 -3.40 -13.65
C LEU A 69 0.05 -2.81 -14.42
N GLN A 70 -0.76 -3.64 -15.08
CA GLN A 70 -1.98 -3.21 -15.77
C GLN A 70 -3.13 -2.86 -14.81
N PHE A 71 -3.13 -3.39 -13.59
CA PHE A 71 -4.21 -3.20 -12.61
C PHE A 71 -4.03 -1.88 -11.83
N LYS A 72 -4.22 -0.74 -12.53
CA LYS A 72 -3.95 0.59 -11.97
C LYS A 72 -4.88 1.00 -10.82
N ASN A 73 -6.05 0.37 -10.72
CA ASN A 73 -7.04 0.63 -9.67
C ASN A 73 -6.90 -0.30 -8.45
N LEU A 74 -5.76 -1.00 -8.29
CA LEU A 74 -5.51 -1.83 -7.11
C LEU A 74 -5.55 -1.01 -5.81
N GLN A 75 -6.29 -1.52 -4.85
CA GLN A 75 -6.46 -0.96 -3.51
C GLN A 75 -6.09 -1.96 -2.41
N VAL A 76 -6.10 -3.26 -2.70
CA VAL A 76 -5.59 -4.30 -1.80
C VAL A 76 -4.63 -5.20 -2.58
N LEU A 77 -3.42 -5.37 -2.06
CA LEU A 77 -2.42 -6.27 -2.64
C LEU A 77 -1.81 -7.17 -1.56
N ASP A 78 -1.98 -8.48 -1.75
CA ASP A 78 -1.43 -9.52 -0.89
C ASP A 78 -0.24 -10.22 -1.58
N LEU A 79 0.97 -9.91 -1.11
CA LEU A 79 2.26 -10.48 -1.51
C LEU A 79 2.82 -11.45 -0.46
N LYS A 80 1.98 -11.92 0.46
CA LYS A 80 2.38 -12.77 1.58
C LYS A 80 3.07 -14.06 1.13
N LYS A 81 4.05 -14.54 1.92
CA LYS A 81 4.71 -15.84 1.70
C LYS A 81 5.37 -15.94 0.31
N ASN A 82 6.13 -14.91 -0.08
CA ASN A 82 6.94 -14.92 -1.29
C ASN A 82 8.44 -14.90 -0.92
N LYS A 83 9.31 -14.44 -1.83
CA LYS A 83 10.78 -14.43 -1.68
C LYS A 83 11.39 -13.05 -1.91
N PHE A 84 10.62 -11.98 -1.76
CA PHE A 84 11.12 -10.61 -1.90
C PHE A 84 12.25 -10.35 -0.90
N LYS A 85 13.36 -9.77 -1.37
CA LYS A 85 14.52 -9.37 -0.55
C LYS A 85 14.54 -7.86 -0.26
N THR A 86 13.89 -7.08 -1.12
CA THR A 86 13.74 -5.63 -1.00
C THR A 86 12.30 -5.27 -1.28
N PHE A 87 11.87 -4.09 -0.82
CA PHE A 87 10.58 -3.53 -1.21
C PHE A 87 10.55 -3.30 -2.72
N PRO A 88 9.57 -3.86 -3.46
CA PRO A 88 9.54 -3.74 -4.92
C PRO A 88 9.26 -2.30 -5.35
N LYS A 89 10.11 -1.75 -6.23
CA LYS A 89 9.93 -0.40 -6.77
C LYS A 89 8.63 -0.26 -7.58
N GLU A 90 8.18 -1.36 -8.17
CA GLU A 90 6.96 -1.47 -8.97
C GLU A 90 5.71 -1.09 -8.18
N LEU A 91 5.74 -1.23 -6.85
CA LEU A 91 4.62 -0.84 -5.98
C LEU A 91 4.27 0.65 -6.11
N SER A 92 5.21 1.49 -6.54
CA SER A 92 4.95 2.90 -6.82
C SER A 92 3.91 3.15 -7.91
N ASN A 93 3.59 2.14 -8.73
CA ASN A 93 2.54 2.22 -9.74
C ASN A 93 1.12 2.13 -9.16
N PHE A 94 0.95 1.63 -7.94
CA PHE A 94 -0.36 1.36 -7.34
C PHE A 94 -0.72 2.43 -6.30
N ILE A 95 -0.81 3.68 -6.76
CA ILE A 95 -1.02 4.87 -5.90
C ILE A 95 -2.34 4.84 -5.11
N TYR A 96 -3.30 4.00 -5.50
CA TYR A 96 -4.57 3.80 -4.82
C TYR A 96 -4.58 2.70 -3.76
N LEU A 97 -3.43 2.05 -3.49
CA LEU A 97 -3.33 1.04 -2.43
C LEU A 97 -3.77 1.60 -1.08
N GLN A 98 -4.72 0.88 -0.46
CA GLN A 98 -5.20 1.08 0.90
C GLN A 98 -4.67 -0.01 1.84
N GLU A 99 -4.45 -1.23 1.35
CA GLU A 99 -3.88 -2.34 2.12
C GLU A 99 -2.79 -3.05 1.34
N LEU A 100 -1.65 -3.27 2.00
CA LEU A 100 -0.51 -4.01 1.47
C LEU A 100 -0.03 -5.04 2.50
N ASP A 101 -0.08 -6.32 2.14
CA ASP A 101 0.52 -7.43 2.91
C ASP A 101 1.77 -7.95 2.19
N ILE A 102 2.95 -7.68 2.76
CA ILE A 102 4.25 -8.23 2.34
C ILE A 102 4.82 -9.19 3.40
N SER A 103 3.99 -9.71 4.29
CA SER A 103 4.41 -10.57 5.40
C SER A 103 5.01 -11.90 4.94
N VAL A 104 5.89 -12.46 5.77
CA VAL A 104 6.54 -13.74 5.50
C VAL A 104 7.31 -13.72 4.18
N ASN A 105 8.19 -12.74 4.03
CA ASN A 105 9.13 -12.62 2.92
C ASN A 105 10.57 -12.65 3.47
N LYS A 106 11.54 -12.11 2.74
CA LYS A 106 12.93 -11.96 3.18
C LYS A 106 13.39 -10.51 3.07
N ILE A 107 12.47 -9.57 3.22
CA ILE A 107 12.72 -8.15 2.92
C ILE A 107 13.62 -7.58 4.00
N GLU A 108 14.77 -7.06 3.59
CA GLU A 108 15.75 -6.40 4.45
C GLU A 108 15.59 -4.87 4.43
N ILE A 109 15.22 -4.33 3.27
CA ILE A 109 15.14 -2.89 3.03
C ILE A 109 13.74 -2.53 2.54
N ILE A 110 13.09 -1.64 3.28
CA ILE A 110 11.92 -0.88 2.80
C ILE A 110 12.44 0.42 2.17
N THR A 111 12.19 0.59 0.87
CA THR A 111 12.72 1.71 0.09
C THR A 111 11.76 2.90 0.07
N LYS A 112 12.22 4.06 -0.43
CA LYS A 112 11.45 5.31 -0.49
C LYS A 112 10.11 5.20 -1.22
N GLU A 113 9.97 4.22 -2.11
CA GLU A 113 8.75 3.94 -2.86
C GLU A 113 7.56 3.58 -1.95
N LEU A 114 7.79 3.16 -0.70
CA LEU A 114 6.70 3.05 0.27
C LEU A 114 5.94 4.37 0.42
N GLY A 115 6.64 5.52 0.41
CA GLY A 115 6.04 6.84 0.59
C GLY A 115 5.22 7.35 -0.60
N THR A 116 5.14 6.61 -1.72
CA THR A 116 4.23 6.95 -2.83
C THR A 116 2.82 6.42 -2.61
N LEU A 117 2.63 5.49 -1.66
CA LEU A 117 1.34 4.85 -1.37
C LEU A 117 0.47 5.73 -0.45
N ILE A 118 0.23 6.98 -0.85
CA ILE A 118 -0.40 8.03 -0.02
C ILE A 118 -1.82 7.70 0.48
N HIS A 119 -2.44 6.64 -0.04
CA HIS A 119 -3.74 6.13 0.39
C HIS A 119 -3.68 4.92 1.32
N LEU A 120 -2.47 4.44 1.64
CA LEU A 120 -2.27 3.25 2.46
C LEU A 120 -2.79 3.48 3.87
N LYS A 121 -3.69 2.60 4.30
CA LYS A 121 -4.28 2.54 5.64
C LYS A 121 -3.70 1.40 6.47
N ARG A 122 -3.35 0.30 5.82
CA ARG A 122 -2.84 -0.91 6.48
C ARG A 122 -1.58 -1.41 5.80
N PHE A 123 -0.49 -1.47 6.56
CA PHE A 123 0.78 -2.01 6.11
C PHE A 123 1.18 -3.21 6.97
N ILE A 124 1.16 -4.40 6.37
CA ILE A 124 1.46 -5.66 7.05
C ILE A 124 2.79 -6.19 6.49
N ALA A 125 3.85 -6.12 7.29
CA ALA A 125 5.22 -6.46 6.90
C ALA A 125 5.93 -7.37 7.90
N ASN A 126 5.16 -8.07 8.74
CA ASN A 126 5.67 -8.97 9.75
C ASN A 126 6.43 -10.17 9.17
N SER A 127 7.31 -10.77 9.96
CA SER A 127 8.13 -11.93 9.59
C SER A 127 8.96 -11.68 8.33
N ASN A 128 9.74 -10.60 8.36
CA ASN A 128 10.74 -10.24 7.37
C ASN A 128 12.09 -10.07 8.08
N LYS A 129 13.04 -9.36 7.47
CA LYS A 129 14.35 -9.01 8.05
C LYS A 129 14.57 -7.49 8.03
N ILE A 130 13.48 -6.73 8.13
CA ILE A 130 13.51 -5.28 7.94
C ILE A 130 14.33 -4.68 9.07
N VAL A 131 15.31 -3.86 8.73
CA VAL A 131 16.18 -3.18 9.72
C VAL A 131 15.73 -1.74 10.01
N THR A 132 15.04 -1.10 9.08
CA THR A 132 14.49 0.26 9.26
C THR A 132 13.33 0.54 8.30
N LEU A 133 12.54 1.56 8.60
CA LEU A 133 11.56 2.15 7.68
C LEU A 133 12.14 3.42 7.04
N PRO A 134 11.78 3.74 5.78
CA PRO A 134 12.29 4.92 5.10
C PRO A 134 11.68 6.21 5.69
N LYS A 135 12.41 7.34 5.61
CA LYS A 135 11.91 8.64 6.06
C LYS A 135 10.63 9.08 5.33
N GLU A 136 10.41 8.57 4.12
CA GLU A 136 9.23 8.82 3.31
C GLU A 136 7.94 8.22 3.92
N ILE A 137 8.04 7.43 5.01
CA ILE A 137 6.88 6.98 5.79
C ILE A 137 5.99 8.15 6.25
N LYS A 138 6.55 9.36 6.45
CA LYS A 138 5.78 10.57 6.77
C LYS A 138 4.70 10.92 5.76
N ASN A 139 4.84 10.47 4.51
CA ASN A 139 3.87 10.75 3.45
C ASN A 139 2.58 9.94 3.61
N LEU A 140 2.59 8.88 4.41
CA LEU A 140 1.47 7.96 4.57
C LEU A 140 0.44 8.49 5.56
N LYS A 141 -0.11 9.67 5.27
CA LYS A 141 -1.02 10.40 6.17
C LYS A 141 -2.32 9.67 6.45
N LYS A 142 -2.69 8.64 5.68
CA LYS A 142 -3.87 7.79 5.94
C LYS A 142 -3.54 6.49 6.69
N LEU A 143 -2.29 6.27 7.08
CA LEU A 143 -1.86 5.00 7.68
C LEU A 143 -2.39 4.87 9.11
N GLU A 144 -3.15 3.81 9.34
CA GLU A 144 -3.82 3.53 10.61
C GLU A 144 -3.21 2.33 11.34
N PHE A 145 -2.66 1.38 10.59
CA PHE A 145 -2.14 0.13 11.13
C PHE A 145 -0.82 -0.27 10.49
N ILE A 146 0.17 -0.56 11.33
CA ILE A 146 1.46 -1.11 10.92
C ILE A 146 1.71 -2.41 11.70
N ASP A 147 1.96 -3.50 10.99
CA ASP A 147 2.48 -4.73 11.59
C ASP A 147 3.88 -5.01 11.08
N ILE A 148 4.87 -4.83 11.95
CA ILE A 148 6.28 -5.13 11.68
C ILE A 148 6.80 -6.20 12.64
N TRP A 149 5.91 -6.98 13.25
CA TRP A 149 6.25 -8.08 14.15
C TRP A 149 7.33 -9.02 13.59
N GLY A 150 8.31 -9.41 14.42
CA GLY A 150 9.34 -10.37 14.02
C GLY A 150 10.22 -9.89 12.86
N ASN A 151 10.72 -8.66 12.97
CA ASN A 151 11.72 -8.07 12.10
C ASN A 151 12.97 -7.69 12.93
N ASP A 152 14.00 -7.17 12.26
CA ASP A 152 15.28 -6.77 12.86
C ASP A 152 15.35 -5.23 13.05
N ILE A 153 14.19 -4.57 13.28
CA ILE A 153 14.10 -3.11 13.36
C ILE A 153 14.72 -2.61 14.67
N GLY A 154 15.89 -1.98 14.58
CA GLY A 154 16.57 -1.40 15.76
C GLY A 154 16.00 -0.06 16.22
N SER A 155 15.43 0.72 15.30
CA SER A 155 14.79 2.01 15.58
C SER A 155 13.78 2.39 14.49
N LEU A 156 12.85 3.29 14.80
CA LEU A 156 11.98 3.92 13.80
C LEU A 156 12.60 5.25 13.33
N PRO A 157 12.40 5.65 12.06
CA PRO A 157 12.81 6.96 11.60
C PRO A 157 12.08 8.06 12.38
N TYR A 158 12.74 9.19 12.62
CA TYR A 158 12.15 10.34 13.33
C TYR A 158 10.84 10.82 12.68
N GLU A 159 10.78 10.71 11.36
CA GLU A 159 9.63 11.03 10.51
C GLU A 159 8.36 10.25 10.86
N ILE A 160 8.43 9.15 11.61
CA ILE A 160 7.23 8.42 12.06
C ILE A 160 6.30 9.29 12.91
N LYS A 161 6.83 10.34 13.58
CA LYS A 161 6.03 11.30 14.36
C LYS A 161 4.93 11.98 13.54
N GLU A 162 5.12 12.05 12.22
CA GLU A 162 4.19 12.66 11.27
C GLU A 162 2.89 11.86 11.11
N LEU A 163 2.84 10.65 11.69
CA LEU A 163 1.69 9.77 11.71
C LEU A 163 0.94 9.77 13.05
N LYS A 164 1.42 10.51 14.06
CA LYS A 164 0.90 10.49 15.44
C LYS A 164 -0.62 10.74 15.57
N ASP A 165 -1.22 11.44 14.61
CA ASP A 165 -2.64 11.80 14.63
C ASP A 165 -3.54 10.73 14.00
N ASN A 166 -3.00 9.87 13.12
CA ASN A 166 -3.78 8.89 12.35
C ASN A 166 -3.42 7.44 12.64
N LEU A 167 -2.18 7.16 13.08
CA LEU A 167 -1.71 5.81 13.36
C LEU A 167 -2.34 5.29 14.66
N LYS A 168 -3.20 4.29 14.54
CA LYS A 168 -3.98 3.72 15.65
C LYS A 168 -3.22 2.64 16.38
N GLU A 169 -2.56 1.74 15.63
CA GLU A 169 -1.84 0.62 16.22
C GLU A 169 -0.57 0.28 15.42
N ILE A 170 0.50 -0.01 16.15
CA ILE A 170 1.74 -0.56 15.60
C ILE A 170 2.16 -1.78 16.40
N ASP A 171 2.35 -2.90 15.71
CA ASP A 171 2.86 -4.15 16.30
C ASP A 171 4.35 -4.31 16.03
N MET A 172 5.13 -4.27 17.11
CA MET A 172 6.58 -4.38 17.15
C MET A 172 7.03 -5.52 18.08
N ARG A 173 6.15 -6.50 18.34
CA ARG A 173 6.53 -7.65 19.17
C ARG A 173 7.61 -8.47 18.45
N VAL A 174 8.38 -9.23 19.22
CA VAL A 174 9.49 -10.07 18.74
C VAL A 174 10.54 -9.23 17.97
N ILE A 175 10.78 -8.02 18.47
CA ILE A 175 11.88 -7.15 18.07
C ILE A 175 12.67 -6.83 19.34
N LEU A 176 14.00 -6.89 19.27
CA LEU A 176 14.89 -6.62 20.39
C LEU A 176 15.19 -5.13 20.47
N MET A 177 14.66 -4.45 21.49
CA MET A 177 14.88 -3.01 21.69
C MET A 177 15.16 -2.67 23.16
N SER A 178 15.92 -1.59 23.36
CA SER A 178 16.20 -1.05 24.69
C SER A 178 14.98 -0.32 25.25
N LYS A 179 14.96 -0.13 26.58
CA LYS A 179 13.93 0.70 27.24
C LYS A 179 13.92 2.14 26.73
N ALA A 180 15.08 2.69 26.39
CA ALA A 180 15.20 4.05 25.86
C ALA A 180 14.53 4.19 24.50
N GLU A 181 14.74 3.24 23.59
CA GLU A 181 14.08 3.24 22.28
C GLU A 181 12.56 3.00 22.39
N HIS A 182 12.11 2.15 23.32
CA HIS A 182 10.67 2.04 23.62
C HIS A 182 10.07 3.40 24.02
N GLN A 183 10.75 4.15 24.89
CA GLN A 183 10.26 5.45 25.34
C GLN A 183 10.25 6.46 24.20
N LYS A 184 11.34 6.56 23.44
CA LYS A 184 11.43 7.42 22.25
C LYS A 184 10.30 7.16 21.26
N ILE A 185 9.96 5.90 20.97
CA ILE A 185 8.85 5.57 20.08
C ILE A 185 7.51 6.02 20.66
N LYS A 186 7.29 5.85 21.97
CA LYS A 186 6.07 6.35 22.64
C LYS A 186 5.97 7.88 22.56
N ASP A 187 7.08 8.59 22.73
CA ASP A 187 7.12 10.05 22.65
C ASP A 187 6.82 10.55 21.23
N LEU A 188 7.30 9.82 20.20
CA LEU A 188 6.99 10.11 18.80
C LEU A 188 5.53 9.82 18.44
N LEU A 189 4.90 8.84 19.10
CA LEU A 189 3.56 8.32 18.79
C LEU A 189 2.67 8.24 20.05
N PRO A 190 2.37 9.37 20.72
CA PRO A 190 1.74 9.37 22.04
C PRO A 190 0.31 8.81 22.06
N ASN A 191 -0.39 8.86 20.92
CA ASN A 191 -1.79 8.40 20.79
C ASN A 191 -1.91 7.01 20.14
N THR A 192 -0.78 6.38 19.78
CA THR A 192 -0.78 5.10 19.08
C THR A 192 -0.68 3.96 20.09
N LYS A 193 -1.50 2.92 19.90
CA LYS A 193 -1.34 1.67 20.63
C LYS A 193 -0.13 0.92 20.11
N ILE A 194 0.96 0.94 20.88
CA ILE A 194 2.20 0.26 20.51
C ILE A 194 2.32 -1.08 21.24
N ARG A 195 2.52 -2.17 20.49
CA ARG A 195 2.80 -3.49 21.07
C ARG A 195 4.30 -3.79 21.00
N PHE A 196 4.94 -3.81 22.15
CA PHE A 196 6.34 -4.21 22.27
C PHE A 196 6.47 -5.64 22.83
N SER A 197 7.60 -6.28 22.54
CA SER A 197 8.12 -7.36 23.39
C SER A 197 8.65 -6.81 24.72
N LYS A 198 9.02 -7.70 25.66
CA LYS A 198 9.81 -7.27 26.83
C LYS A 198 11.10 -6.61 26.34
N SER A 199 11.42 -5.44 26.88
CA SER A 199 12.68 -4.74 26.59
C SER A 199 13.89 -5.48 27.17
N CYS A 200 15.06 -5.27 26.58
CA CYS A 200 16.33 -5.73 27.12
C CYS A 200 17.14 -4.61 27.78
N ASN A 201 18.07 -4.99 28.66
CA ASN A 201 19.16 -4.12 29.16
C ASN A 201 20.36 -4.12 28.20
N CYS A 202 20.10 -4.33 26.92
CA CYS A 202 21.06 -4.30 25.83
C CYS A 202 21.58 -2.85 25.66
N ALA A 203 22.85 -2.62 25.96
CA ALA A 203 23.58 -1.45 25.48
C ALA A 203 24.09 -1.79 24.08
N PHE A 204 23.73 -1.00 23.08
CA PHE A 204 24.30 -1.09 21.73
C PHE A 204 25.52 -0.17 21.65
#